data_AF-A0A2D7BC46-F1
#
_entry.id   AF-A0A2D7BC46-F1
#
_cell.length_a   1.000
_cell.length_b   1.000
_cell.length_c   1.000
_cell.angle_alpha   90.00
_cell.angle_beta   90.00
_cell.angle_gamma   90.00
#
_symmetry.space_group_name_H-M   'P 1'
#
loop_
_entity.id
_entity.type
_entity.pdbx_description
1 polymer ?
#
loop_
_entity_poly.entity_id
_entity_poly.type
_entity_poly.pdbx_seq_one_letter_code
_entity_poly.pdbx_strand_id
1 'polypeptide(L)'
;MAPTPGSDVAFQKRFETALMLKLKGFAVVPENIEHDDQLFPAANCGYGIVEFTRKSGADLIVLGTQGESNFHCMLTGSTAERVLRELPCSALVVQSPS
;
A
#
# COMPACT_ATOMS: atom_id res chain seq x y z
N MET A 1 7.42 -7.77 13.19
CA MET A 1 8.55 -6.89 12.83
C MET A 1 8.89 -7.12 11.37
N ALA A 2 9.15 -6.07 10.59
CA ALA A 2 9.61 -6.23 9.22
C ALA A 2 11.02 -6.85 9.21
N PRO A 3 11.35 -7.70 8.22
CA PRO A 3 12.69 -8.22 8.05
C PRO A 3 13.67 -7.08 7.78
N THR A 4 14.81 -7.12 8.46
CA THR A 4 15.92 -6.19 8.19
C THR A 4 16.84 -6.78 7.12
N PRO A 5 17.60 -5.94 6.39
CA PRO A 5 18.67 -6.42 5.52
C PRO A 5 19.63 -7.29 6.36
N GLY A 6 19.66 -8.60 6.09
CA GLY A 6 20.43 -9.59 6.87
C GLY A 6 19.61 -10.63 7.64
N SER A 7 18.27 -10.57 7.61
CA SER A 7 17.45 -11.67 8.14
C SER A 7 17.62 -12.94 7.31
N ASP A 8 17.57 -14.11 7.95
CA ASP A 8 17.60 -15.42 7.30
C ASP A 8 16.57 -15.51 6.15
N VAL A 9 16.97 -16.11 5.03
CA VAL A 9 16.13 -16.27 3.82
C VAL A 9 14.83 -17.01 4.15
N ALA A 10 14.87 -17.97 5.08
CA ALA A 10 13.67 -18.66 5.52
C ALA A 10 12.71 -17.73 6.28
N PHE A 11 13.23 -16.77 7.05
CA PHE A 11 12.41 -15.75 7.72
C PHE A 11 11.76 -14.81 6.71
N GLN A 12 12.53 -14.31 5.73
CA GLN A 12 12.00 -13.44 4.67
C GLN A 12 10.82 -14.10 3.94
N LYS A 13 10.99 -15.36 3.52
CA LYS A 13 9.96 -16.11 2.79
C LYS A 13 8.70 -16.34 3.62
N ARG A 14 8.85 -16.64 4.92
CA ARG A 14 7.72 -16.79 5.85
C ARG A 14 6.99 -15.47 6.07
N PHE A 15 7.74 -14.37 6.19
CA PHE A 15 7.19 -13.04 6.34
C PHE A 15 6.37 -12.63 5.11
N GLU A 16 6.92 -12.78 3.91
CA GLU A 16 6.21 -12.51 2.65
C GLU A 16 4.96 -13.39 2.50
N THR A 17 5.07 -14.69 2.81
CA THR A 17 3.93 -15.60 2.80
C THR A 17 2.82 -15.10 3.75
N ALA A 18 3.18 -14.70 4.97
CA ALA A 18 2.23 -14.19 5.94
C ALA A 18 1.58 -12.87 5.49
N LEU A 19 2.34 -11.99 4.84
CA LEU A 19 1.81 -10.76 4.26
C LEU A 19 0.84 -11.04 3.10
N MET A 20 1.17 -11.96 2.19
CA MET A 20 0.27 -12.37 1.12
C MET A 20 -1.04 -12.94 1.66
N LEU A 21 -0.98 -13.77 2.70
CA LEU A 21 -2.18 -14.31 3.33
C LEU A 21 -3.06 -13.21 3.94
N LYS A 22 -2.44 -12.21 4.60
CA LYS A 22 -3.17 -11.05 5.13
C LYS A 22 -3.78 -10.20 4.01
N LEU A 23 -3.03 -9.97 2.93
CA LEU A 23 -3.50 -9.21 1.77
C LEU A 23 -4.73 -9.88 1.15
N LYS A 24 -4.66 -11.18 0.88
CA LYS A 24 -5.78 -11.96 0.32
C LYS A 24 -7.02 -11.97 1.22
N GLY A 25 -6.82 -11.95 2.54
CA GLY A 25 -7.94 -11.85 3.49
C GLY A 25 -8.58 -10.46 3.55
N PHE A 26 -7.84 -9.42 3.15
CA PHE A 26 -8.31 -8.04 3.12
C PHE A 26 -8.92 -7.67 1.76
N ALA A 27 -8.29 -8.08 0.67
CA ALA A 27 -8.69 -7.83 -0.70
C ALA A 27 -9.81 -8.79 -1.13
N VAL A 28 -10.97 -8.70 -0.48
CA VAL A 28 -12.16 -9.43 -0.91
C VAL A 28 -12.74 -8.69 -2.12
N VAL A 29 -12.38 -9.16 -3.31
CA VAL A 29 -12.77 -8.57 -4.58
C VAL A 29 -13.98 -9.32 -5.17
N PRO A 30 -15.02 -8.62 -5.66
CA PRO A 30 -16.13 -9.24 -6.38
C PRO A 30 -15.69 -10.06 -7.60
N GLU A 31 -16.40 -11.15 -7.92
CA GLU A 31 -16.04 -12.08 -9.01
C GLU A 31 -15.92 -11.41 -10.39
N ASN A 32 -16.55 -10.25 -10.58
CA ASN A 32 -16.56 -9.50 -11.84
C ASN A 32 -15.46 -8.44 -11.95
N ILE A 33 -14.50 -8.41 -11.01
CA ILE A 33 -13.38 -7.47 -11.02
C ILE A 33 -12.07 -8.27 -11.12
N GLU A 34 -11.37 -8.07 -12.23
CA GLU A 34 -10.00 -8.56 -12.38
C GLU A 34 -9.10 -7.82 -11.39
N HIS A 35 -8.33 -8.58 -10.62
CA HIS A 35 -7.40 -8.04 -9.63
C HIS A 35 -6.12 -8.86 -9.59
N ASP A 36 -5.01 -8.19 -9.29
CA ASP A 36 -3.71 -8.79 -9.08
C ASP A 36 -3.13 -8.28 -7.76
N ASP A 37 -2.90 -9.22 -6.84
CA ASP A 37 -2.38 -8.92 -5.50
C ASP A 37 -0.86 -8.95 -5.51
N GLN A 38 -0.22 -7.82 -5.24
CA GLN A 38 1.23 -7.71 -5.27
C GLN A 38 1.85 -7.29 -3.93
N LEU A 39 2.96 -7.95 -3.57
CA LEU A 39 3.91 -7.44 -2.60
C LEU A 39 5.08 -6.79 -3.32
N PHE A 40 5.28 -5.51 -3.05
CA PHE A 40 6.33 -4.72 -3.69
C PHE A 40 7.44 -4.36 -2.69
N PRO A 41 8.66 -4.92 -2.83
CA PRO A 41 9.78 -4.59 -1.95
C PRO A 41 10.21 -3.13 -2.15
N ALA A 42 10.27 -2.37 -1.06
CA ALA A 42 10.67 -0.96 -1.08
C ALA A 42 11.31 -0.55 0.25
N ALA A 43 12.12 0.51 0.20
CA ALA A 43 12.76 1.07 1.39
C ALA A 43 11.75 1.67 2.40
N ASN A 44 10.63 2.20 1.90
CA ASN A 44 9.50 2.66 2.69
C ASN A 44 8.22 2.67 1.83
N CYS A 45 7.06 2.75 2.48
CA CYS A 45 5.77 2.69 1.79
C CYS A 45 5.59 3.81 0.75
N GLY A 46 6.00 5.04 1.05
CA GLY A 46 5.77 6.17 0.15
C GLY A 46 6.53 6.01 -1.17
N TYR A 47 7.82 5.69 -1.06
CA TYR A 47 8.64 5.36 -2.23
C TYR A 47 8.09 4.15 -3.00
N GLY A 48 7.71 3.08 -2.27
CA GLY A 48 7.18 1.87 -2.88
C GLY A 48 5.91 2.10 -3.69
N ILE A 49 4.97 2.88 -3.16
CA ILE A 49 3.70 3.21 -3.84
C ILE A 49 3.96 4.01 -5.12
N VAL A 50 4.82 5.04 -5.07
CA VAL A 50 5.15 5.86 -6.25
C VAL A 50 5.81 5.02 -7.34
N GLU A 51 6.82 4.23 -6.97
CA GLU A 51 7.53 3.36 -7.91
C GLU A 51 6.62 2.27 -8.51
N PHE A 52 5.76 1.68 -7.69
CA PHE A 52 4.80 0.70 -8.17
C PHE A 52 3.82 1.32 -9.18
N THR A 53 3.34 2.53 -8.90
CA THR A 53 2.42 3.26 -9.80
C THR A 53 3.08 3.55 -11.16
N ARG A 54 4.38 3.91 -11.16
CA ARG A 54 5.15 4.10 -12.39
C ARG A 54 5.30 2.81 -13.19
N LYS A 55 5.47 1.67 -12.51
CA LYS A 55 5.61 0.36 -13.15
C LYS A 55 4.29 -0.20 -13.66
N SER A 56 3.18 0.03 -12.95
CA SER A 56 1.86 -0.47 -13.33
C SER A 56 1.23 0.33 -14.47
N GLY A 57 1.65 1.58 -14.67
CA GLY A 57 1.05 2.47 -15.68
C GLY A 57 -0.39 2.86 -15.32
N ALA A 58 -0.71 2.92 -14.03
CA ALA A 58 -2.06 3.23 -13.57
C ALA A 58 -2.45 4.70 -13.87
N ASP A 59 -3.69 4.90 -14.32
CA ASP A 59 -4.28 6.24 -14.53
C ASP A 59 -4.87 6.85 -13.24
N LEU A 60 -5.18 5.99 -12.27
CA LEU A 60 -5.76 6.35 -10.97
C LEU A 60 -5.22 5.41 -9.89
N ILE A 61 -4.83 5.98 -8.76
CA ILE A 61 -4.65 5.23 -7.52
C ILE A 61 -5.78 5.50 -6.54
N VAL A 62 -6.12 4.48 -5.75
CA VAL A 62 -7.07 4.59 -4.64
C VAL A 62 -6.34 4.26 -3.34
N LEU A 63 -6.34 5.20 -2.40
CA LEU A 63 -5.70 5.04 -1.08
C LEU A 63 -6.76 5.07 0.01
N GLY A 64 -6.78 4.05 0.86
CA GLY A 64 -7.61 4.04 2.08
C GLY A 64 -6.88 4.71 3.25
N THR A 65 -7.59 5.51 4.06
CA THR A 65 -7.07 6.09 5.31
C THR A 65 -7.82 5.53 6.52
N GLN A 66 -7.09 5.08 7.55
CA GLN A 66 -7.67 4.51 8.78
C GLN A 66 -8.04 5.62 9.78
N GLY A 67 -9.31 5.64 10.23
CA GLY A 67 -9.99 6.80 10.86
C GLY A 67 -9.77 7.09 12.36
N GLU A 68 -8.84 6.45 13.05
CA GLU A 68 -8.79 6.51 14.53
C GLU A 68 -8.05 7.73 15.12
N SER A 69 -7.80 8.82 14.38
CA SER A 69 -7.16 10.03 14.96
C SER A 69 -7.48 11.32 14.20
N ASN A 70 -8.31 12.17 14.81
CA ASN A 70 -8.45 13.62 14.60
C ASN A 70 -8.34 14.17 13.16
N PHE A 71 -9.52 14.52 12.65
CA PHE A 71 -9.90 15.07 11.33
C PHE A 71 -9.17 16.32 10.79
N HIS A 72 -8.14 16.85 11.45
CA HIS A 72 -7.39 18.03 10.95
C HIS A 72 -5.98 17.70 10.43
N CYS A 73 -5.54 16.44 10.53
CA CYS A 73 -4.17 16.03 10.19
C CYS A 73 -4.05 14.98 9.08
N MET A 74 -5.09 14.60 8.32
CA MET A 74 -4.93 13.45 7.39
C MET A 74 -4.19 13.72 6.08
N LEU A 75 -3.93 15.00 5.73
CA LEU A 75 -2.85 15.34 4.77
C LEU A 75 -1.45 15.31 5.43
N THR A 76 -1.33 14.93 6.71
CA THR A 76 -0.07 14.82 7.47
C THR A 76 0.33 13.38 7.80
N GLY A 77 -0.22 12.39 7.10
CA GLY A 77 0.48 11.11 6.99
C GLY A 77 1.71 11.32 6.11
N SER A 78 2.92 11.29 6.67
CA SER A 78 4.16 11.53 5.89
C SER A 78 4.27 10.66 4.63
N THR A 79 3.67 9.47 4.65
CA THR A 79 3.51 8.58 3.49
C THR A 79 2.55 9.15 2.44
N ALA A 80 1.31 9.49 2.83
CA ALA A 80 0.29 9.97 1.89
C ALA A 80 0.68 11.32 1.28
N GLU A 81 1.22 12.25 2.08
CA GLU A 81 1.71 13.53 1.58
C GLU A 81 2.84 13.34 0.55
N ARG A 82 3.81 12.47 0.86
CA ARG A 82 4.92 12.17 -0.04
C ARG A 82 4.43 11.54 -1.34
N VAL A 83 3.51 10.59 -1.25
CA VAL A 83 2.91 9.94 -2.41
C VAL A 83 2.19 10.97 -3.28
N LEU A 84 1.26 11.73 -2.72
CA LEU A 84 0.47 12.73 -3.47
C LEU A 84 1.34 13.79 -4.16
N ARG A 85 2.52 14.11 -3.61
CA ARG A 85 3.47 15.04 -4.23
C ARG A 85 4.22 14.44 -5.44
N GLU A 86 4.47 13.14 -5.44
CA GLU A 86 5.37 12.47 -6.41
C GLU A 86 4.62 11.58 -7.43
N LEU A 87 3.29 11.41 -7.28
CA LEU A 87 2.49 10.55 -8.14
C LEU A 87 2.47 10.99 -9.60
N PRO A 88 2.56 10.03 -10.55
CA PRO A 88 2.44 10.32 -11.98
C PRO A 88 0.98 10.39 -12.47
N CYS A 89 -0.01 10.11 -11.62
CA CYS A 89 -1.40 9.91 -12.02
C CYS A 89 -2.39 10.50 -11.00
N SER A 90 -3.68 10.42 -11.30
CA SER A 90 -4.74 10.87 -10.40
C SER A 90 -4.74 10.06 -9.10
N ALA A 91 -5.19 10.66 -8.01
CA ALA A 91 -5.33 10.00 -6.71
C ALA A 91 -6.72 10.22 -6.11
N LEU A 92 -7.33 9.14 -5.63
CA LEU A 92 -8.55 9.16 -4.84
C LEU A 92 -8.25 8.65 -3.43
N VAL A 93 -8.45 9.51 -2.44
CA VAL A 93 -8.29 9.13 -1.04
C VAL A 93 -9.66 8.83 -0.45
N VAL A 94 -9.87 7.59 -0.04
CA VAL A 94 -11.13 7.09 0.51
C VAL A 94 -11.04 7.00 2.02
N GLN A 95 -11.97 7.66 2.69
CA GLN A 95 -12.13 7.61 4.14
C GLN A 95 -13.17 6.55 4.49
N SER A 96 -12.85 5.69 5.44
CA SER A 96 -13.86 4.79 6.01
C SER A 96 -14.88 5.61 6.80
N PRO A 97 -16.18 5.40 6.59
CA PRO A 97 -17.20 6.02 7.44
C PRO A 97 -17.00 5.54 8.88
N SER A 98 -17.13 6.47 9.82
CA SER A 98 -17.17 6.21 11.26
C SER A 98 -18.46 5.52 11.69
#